data_AF-A0A829GNU7-F1
#
_entry.id   AF-A0A829GNU7-F1
#
_cell.length_a   1.000
_cell.length_b   1.000
_cell.length_c   1.000
_cell.angle_alpha   90.00
_cell.angle_beta   90.00
_cell.angle_gamma   90.00
#
_symmetry.space_group_name_H-M   'P 1'
#
loop_
_entity.id
_entity.type
_entity.pdbx_description
1 polymer ?
#
loop_
_entity_poly.entity_id
_entity_poly.type
_entity_poly.pdbx_seq_one_letter_code
_entity_poly.pdbx_strand_id
1 'polypeptide(L)'
;MLMKKWIKVILAVVIVLIISGGAWFWMNRGSAPSTARAAGTYQTPTLFVHGFGGGYGSEKDMIADLSKHPGYQQVLRYTVTNTGQLSVSG
;
A
#
# COMPACT_ATOMS: atom_id res chain seq x y z
N MET A 1 22.67 -1.69 -62.80
CA MET A 1 23.11 -2.56 -61.68
C MET A 1 23.31 -1.82 -60.35
N LEU A 2 23.77 -0.56 -60.37
CA LEU A 2 23.94 0.29 -59.17
C LEU A 2 22.65 0.53 -58.36
N MET A 3 21.54 0.91 -59.00
CA MET A 3 20.27 1.24 -58.30
C MET A 3 19.72 0.07 -57.46
N LYS A 4 19.91 -1.17 -57.90
CA LYS A 4 19.44 -2.39 -57.20
C LYS A 4 20.26 -2.69 -55.93
N LYS A 5 21.53 -2.26 -55.86
CA LYS A 5 22.36 -2.33 -54.64
C LYS A 5 21.91 -1.27 -53.63
N TRP A 6 21.68 -0.05 -54.08
CA TRP A 6 21.21 1.04 -53.21
C TRP A 6 19.82 0.79 -52.61
N ILE A 7 18.89 0.19 -53.37
CA ILE A 7 17.57 -0.20 -52.85
C ILE A 7 17.69 -1.20 -51.69
N LYS A 8 18.59 -2.18 -51.78
CA LYS A 8 18.80 -3.15 -50.69
C LYS A 8 19.41 -2.49 -49.45
N VAL A 9 20.32 -1.54 -49.65
CA VAL A 9 20.93 -0.77 -48.55
C VAL A 9 19.88 0.10 -47.85
N ILE A 10 19.05 0.81 -48.60
CA ILE A 10 17.98 1.65 -48.05
C ILE A 10 16.98 0.78 -47.27
N LEU A 11 16.60 -0.38 -47.82
CA LEU A 11 15.70 -1.30 -47.12
C LEU A 11 16.29 -1.81 -45.80
N ALA A 12 17.58 -2.16 -45.78
CA ALA A 12 18.26 -2.59 -44.56
C ALA A 12 18.30 -1.47 -43.50
N VAL A 13 18.57 -0.22 -43.91
CA VAL A 13 18.58 0.93 -43.00
C VAL A 13 17.19 1.19 -42.40
N VAL A 14 16.13 1.10 -43.21
CA VAL A 14 14.75 1.27 -42.74
C VAL A 14 14.37 0.22 -41.70
N ILE A 15 14.74 -1.05 -41.92
CA ILE A 15 14.46 -2.12 -40.95
C ILE A 15 15.17 -1.85 -39.61
N VAL A 16 16.44 -1.44 -39.65
CA VAL A 16 17.21 -1.12 -38.44
C VAL A 16 16.56 0.06 -37.69
N LEU A 17 16.08 1.09 -38.39
CA LEU A 17 15.39 2.23 -37.78
C LEU A 17 14.06 1.83 -37.11
N ILE A 18 13.29 0.92 -37.73
CA ILE A 18 12.05 0.43 -37.14
C ILE A 18 12.32 -0.38 -35.87
N ILE A 19 13.32 -1.26 -35.89
CA ILE A 19 13.67 -2.10 -34.74
C ILE A 19 14.20 -1.25 -33.58
N SER A 20 15.11 -0.32 -33.88
CA SER A 20 15.68 0.58 -32.87
C SER A 20 14.64 1.54 -32.29
N GLY A 21 13.78 2.13 -33.14
CA GLY A 21 12.67 2.96 -32.70
C GLY A 21 11.64 2.21 -31.87
N GLY A 22 11.31 0.96 -32.25
CA GLY A 22 10.41 0.09 -31.51
C GLY A 22 10.98 -0.32 -30.14
N ALA A 23 12.28 -0.64 -30.08
CA ALA A 23 12.97 -0.97 -28.84
C ALA A 23 13.04 0.23 -27.89
N TRP A 24 13.39 1.42 -28.42
CA TRP A 24 13.40 2.65 -27.64
C TRP A 24 12.00 2.99 -27.12
N PHE A 25 10.98 2.91 -27.98
CA PHE A 25 9.60 3.14 -27.55
C PHE A 25 9.15 2.15 -26.48
N TRP A 26 9.53 0.88 -26.57
CA TRP A 26 9.17 -0.13 -25.56
C TRP A 26 9.88 0.10 -24.22
N MET A 27 11.16 0.45 -24.25
CA MET A 27 11.94 0.78 -23.04
C MET A 27 11.48 2.08 -22.38
N ASN A 28 11.00 3.05 -23.16
CA ASN A 28 10.56 4.35 -22.67
C ASN A 28 9.05 4.45 -22.44
N ARG A 29 8.29 3.35 -22.55
CA ARG A 29 6.92 3.35 -22.01
C ARG A 29 7.06 3.38 -20.49
N GLY A 30 6.97 4.59 -19.92
CA GLY A 30 6.88 4.76 -18.48
C GLY A 30 5.85 3.78 -17.93
N SER A 31 6.16 3.18 -16.78
CA SER A 31 5.28 2.21 -16.13
C SER A 31 3.88 2.82 -16.04
N ALA A 32 2.88 2.12 -16.61
CA ALA A 32 1.50 2.51 -16.41
C ALA A 32 1.27 2.58 -14.89
N PRO A 33 0.74 3.70 -14.35
CA PRO A 33 0.54 3.82 -12.92
C PRO A 33 -0.31 2.64 -12.45
N SER A 34 0.23 1.83 -11.54
CA SER A 34 -0.46 0.66 -11.03
C SER A 34 -1.72 1.13 -10.29
N THR A 35 -2.89 0.78 -10.80
CA THR A 35 -4.17 0.95 -10.09
C THR A 35 -4.38 -0.11 -9.01
N ALA A 36 -3.44 -1.04 -8.88
CA ALA A 36 -3.40 -1.97 -7.76
C ALA A 36 -3.25 -1.17 -6.48
N ARG A 37 -4.34 -1.04 -5.72
CA ARG A 37 -4.26 -0.67 -4.31
C ARG A 37 -3.27 -1.63 -3.69
N ALA A 38 -2.17 -1.11 -3.15
CA ALA A 38 -1.30 -1.90 -2.30
C ALA A 38 -2.21 -2.53 -1.24
N ALA A 39 -2.32 -3.85 -1.25
CA ALA A 39 -2.89 -4.57 -0.13
C ALA A 39 -1.88 -4.43 1.01
N GLY A 40 -1.83 -3.24 1.62
CA GLY A 40 -1.12 -3.04 2.85
C GLY A 40 -1.66 -4.06 3.85
N THR A 41 -0.78 -4.63 4.66
CA THR A 41 -1.19 -5.35 5.87
C THR A 41 -1.97 -4.38 6.75
N TYR A 42 -3.30 -4.36 6.57
CA TYR A 42 -4.20 -3.57 7.39
C TYR A 42 -4.19 -4.19 8.79
N GLN A 43 -3.50 -3.54 9.72
CA GLN A 43 -3.68 -3.82 11.13
C GLN A 43 -5.01 -3.19 11.54
N THR A 44 -6.05 -4.00 11.69
CA THR A 44 -7.36 -3.52 12.15
C THR A 44 -7.30 -3.32 13.67
N PRO A 45 -7.35 -2.07 14.18
CA PRO A 45 -7.34 -1.85 15.62
C PRO A 45 -8.66 -2.36 16.22
N THR A 46 -8.57 -2.95 17.41
CA THR A 46 -9.75 -3.30 18.21
C THR A 46 -9.96 -2.22 19.27
N LEU A 47 -11.17 -1.66 19.34
CA LEU A 47 -11.54 -0.68 20.35
C LEU A 47 -12.49 -1.33 21.36
N PHE A 48 -12.16 -1.18 22.64
CA PHE A 48 -13.03 -1.52 23.75
C PHE A 48 -13.71 -0.25 24.25
N VAL A 49 -15.04 -0.26 24.33
CA VAL A 49 -15.85 0.88 24.77
C VAL A 49 -16.96 0.38 25.69
N HIS A 50 -16.95 0.85 26.93
CA HIS A 50 -17.94 0.49 27.92
C HIS A 50 -19.27 1.22 27.71
N GLY A 51 -20.36 0.60 28.16
CA GLY A 51 -21.69 1.20 28.17
C GLY A 51 -21.90 2.19 29.32
N PHE A 52 -23.13 2.66 29.45
CA PHE A 52 -23.55 3.55 30.53
C PHE A 52 -23.28 2.93 31.92
N GLY A 53 -22.63 3.69 32.81
CA GLY A 53 -22.25 3.23 34.15
C GLY A 53 -21.10 2.21 34.18
N GLY A 54 -20.56 1.81 33.02
CA GLY A 54 -19.37 0.98 32.91
C GLY A 54 -18.07 1.77 33.07
N GLY A 55 -16.95 1.06 33.09
CA GLY A 55 -15.61 1.64 33.10
C GLY A 55 -14.57 0.58 32.76
N TYR A 56 -13.29 0.84 33.03
CA TYR A 56 -12.20 -0.10 32.72
C TYR A 56 -12.42 -1.52 33.29
N GLY A 57 -13.08 -1.63 34.44
CA GLY A 57 -13.44 -2.93 35.02
C GLY A 57 -14.32 -3.81 34.12
N SER A 58 -15.08 -3.22 33.20
CA SER A 58 -15.92 -3.92 32.23
C SER A 58 -15.13 -4.51 31.06
N GLU A 59 -13.90 -4.06 30.85
CA GLU A 59 -13.10 -4.37 29.66
C GLU A 59 -11.80 -5.12 30.00
N LYS A 60 -11.30 -4.94 31.23
CA LYS A 60 -9.97 -5.42 31.66
C LYS A 60 -9.74 -6.91 31.41
N ASP A 61 -10.75 -7.77 31.60
CA ASP A 61 -10.58 -9.21 31.49
C ASP A 61 -10.53 -9.64 30.02
N MET A 62 -11.27 -8.96 29.13
CA MET A 62 -11.19 -9.17 27.67
C MET A 62 -9.84 -8.73 27.12
N ILE A 63 -9.35 -7.58 27.58
CA ILE A 63 -8.02 -7.06 27.23
C ILE A 63 -6.93 -8.03 27.71
N ALA A 64 -7.03 -8.50 28.96
CA ALA A 64 -6.08 -9.43 29.54
C ALA A 64 -6.08 -10.78 28.80
N ASP A 65 -7.24 -11.27 28.36
CA ASP A 65 -7.31 -12.49 27.56
C ASP A 65 -6.74 -12.31 26.16
N LEU A 66 -7.10 -11.20 25.48
CA LEU A 66 -6.58 -10.85 24.17
C LEU A 66 -5.06 -10.66 24.18
N SER A 67 -4.50 -10.17 25.29
CA SER A 67 -3.05 -9.98 25.44
C SER A 67 -2.22 -11.26 25.41
N LYS A 68 -2.84 -12.42 25.59
CA LYS A 68 -2.18 -13.73 25.49
C LYS A 68 -1.97 -14.16 24.04
N HIS A 69 -2.63 -13.51 23.07
CA HIS A 69 -2.54 -13.89 21.67
C HIS A 69 -1.31 -13.25 20.98
N PRO A 70 -0.55 -14.03 20.20
CA PRO A 70 0.58 -13.51 19.44
C PRO A 70 0.10 -12.46 18.42
N GLY A 71 0.73 -11.29 18.44
CA GLY A 71 0.36 -10.13 17.61
C GLY A 71 -0.46 -9.07 18.33
N TYR A 72 -0.89 -9.32 19.58
CA TYR A 72 -1.50 -8.28 20.40
C TYR A 72 -0.45 -7.25 20.87
N GLN A 73 -0.77 -5.97 20.68
CA GLN A 73 -0.09 -4.85 21.32
C GLN A 73 -1.16 -3.90 21.85
N GLN A 74 -1.21 -3.70 23.17
CA GLN A 74 -2.05 -2.64 23.73
C GLN A 74 -1.37 -1.31 23.43
N VAL A 75 -1.99 -0.47 22.60
CA VAL A 75 -1.34 0.76 22.14
C VAL A 75 -1.75 1.95 23.01
N LEU A 76 -3.04 2.09 23.33
CA LEU A 76 -3.58 3.30 23.97
C LEU A 76 -4.79 2.98 24.85
N ARG A 77 -4.87 3.64 26.01
CA ARG A 77 -6.04 3.74 26.87
C ARG A 77 -6.45 5.21 26.95
N TYR A 78 -7.70 5.46 26.58
CA TYR A 78 -8.34 6.76 26.64
C TYR A 78 -9.30 6.81 27.83
N THR A 79 -9.26 7.88 28.60
CA THR A 79 -10.22 8.17 29.66
C THR A 79 -10.79 9.54 29.43
N VAL A 80 -12.10 9.61 29.16
CA VAL A 80 -12.81 10.87 29.02
C VAL A 80 -13.32 11.27 30.40
N THR A 81 -12.87 12.40 30.93
CA THR A 81 -13.32 12.91 32.22
C THR A 81 -14.75 13.45 32.11
N ASN A 82 -15.38 13.66 33.27
CA ASN A 82 -16.73 14.24 33.36
C ASN A 82 -16.83 15.67 32.79
N THR A 83 -15.69 16.33 32.56
CA THR A 83 -15.60 17.66 31.93
C THR A 83 -15.30 17.59 30.42
N GLY A 84 -15.30 16.38 29.83
CA GLY A 84 -14.99 16.15 28.43
C GLY A 84 -13.50 16.22 28.09
N GLN A 85 -12.61 16.27 29.10
CA GLN A 85 -11.18 16.26 28.87
C GLN A 85 -10.72 14.82 28.60
N LEU A 86 -9.84 14.66 27.62
CA LEU A 86 -9.27 13.37 27.26
C LEU A 86 -7.94 13.16 28.00
N SER A 87 -7.86 12.10 28.80
CA SER A 87 -6.59 11.57 29.31
C SER A 87 -6.18 10.37 28.47
N VAL A 88 -4.94 10.35 28.00
CA VAL A 88 -4.40 9.27 27.16
C VAL A 88 -3.20 8.66 27.88
N SER A 89 -3.15 7.33 27.95
CA SER A 89 -2.02 6.58 28.49
C SER A 89 -1.71 5.39 27.60
N GLY A 90 -0.44 5.08 27.35
CA GLY A 90 0.03 3.98 26.50
C GLY A 90 1.46 3.65 26.84
#